data_AF-A0A1Z4KV00-F1
#
_entry.id   AF-A0A1Z4KV00-F1
#
_cell.length_a   1.000
_cell.length_b   1.000
_cell.length_c   1.000
_cell.angle_alpha   90.00
_cell.angle_beta   90.00
_cell.angle_gamma   90.00
#
_symmetry.space_group_name_H-M   'P 1'
#
loop_
_entity.id
_entity.type
_entity.pdbx_description
1 polymer ?
#
loop_
_entity_poly.entity_id
_entity_poly.type
_entity_poly.pdbx_seq_one_letter_code
_entity_poly.pdbx_strand_id
1 'polypeptide(L)'
;MLPLYCLQLAVRVVTESYGQASSGLEQQQIQSIMEWLFASLLNAEYSGKSHIIWCNGDRLDSGLEQVIKKAMRRGEPVFLYRCGGRVSPLPEGLYWRMMDEHPSMRIYQLEIKDSD
;
A
#
# COMPACT_ATOMS: atom_id res chain seq x y z
N MET A 1 -33.50 4.64 -11.78
CA MET A 1 -32.81 4.51 -10.49
C MET A 1 -32.03 3.19 -10.55
N LEU A 2 -30.75 3.25 -10.93
CA LEU A 2 -29.92 2.04 -10.96
C LEU A 2 -29.51 1.71 -9.51
N PRO A 3 -29.54 0.44 -9.09
CA PRO A 3 -29.15 0.07 -7.74
C PRO A 3 -27.68 0.43 -7.50
N LEU A 4 -27.37 0.98 -6.32
CA LEU A 4 -26.01 1.34 -5.88
C LEU A 4 -24.98 0.20 -6.06
N TYR A 5 -25.44 -1.06 -6.05
CA TYR A 5 -24.62 -2.24 -6.33
C TYR A 5 -24.04 -2.30 -7.76
N CYS A 6 -24.66 -1.68 -8.76
CA CYS A 6 -24.12 -1.64 -10.14
C CYS A 6 -22.95 -0.67 -10.28
N LEU A 7 -22.85 0.38 -9.45
CA LEU A 7 -21.70 1.30 -9.43
C LEU A 7 -20.50 0.68 -8.71
N GLN A 8 -20.74 -0.21 -7.73
CA GLN A 8 -19.68 -0.93 -6.98
C GLN A 8 -18.85 -1.89 -7.85
N LEU A 9 -19.39 -2.36 -8.98
CA LEU A 9 -18.76 -3.35 -9.87
C LEU A 9 -17.82 -2.76 -10.93
N ALA A 10 -17.71 -1.43 -11.03
CA ALA A 10 -16.82 -0.76 -11.97
C ALA A 10 -15.54 -0.18 -11.33
N VAL A 11 -15.33 -0.38 -10.02
CA VAL A 11 -14.09 0.04 -9.36
C VAL A 11 -13.03 -1.04 -9.58
N ARG A 12 -12.25 -0.88 -10.65
CA ARG A 12 -11.13 -1.78 -10.95
C ARG A 12 -9.91 -1.38 -10.12
N VAL A 13 -9.92 -1.72 -8.83
CA VAL A 13 -8.71 -1.61 -8.01
C VAL A 13 -7.73 -2.69 -8.45
N VAL A 14 -6.55 -2.28 -8.90
CA VAL A 14 -5.46 -3.19 -9.26
C VAL A 14 -4.31 -2.95 -8.30
N THR A 15 -4.12 -3.86 -7.35
CA THR A 15 -3.02 -3.78 -6.38
C THR A 15 -1.83 -4.62 -6.87
N GLU A 16 -0.71 -3.97 -7.17
CA GLU A 16 0.56 -4.68 -7.43
C GLU A 16 1.29 -4.98 -6.11
N SER A 17 1.74 -6.22 -5.97
CA SER A 17 2.36 -6.74 -4.76
C SER A 17 3.85 -7.00 -4.98
N TYR A 18 4.71 -6.43 -4.13
CA TYR A 18 6.17 -6.54 -4.27
C TYR A 18 6.82 -7.07 -2.99
N GLY A 19 7.72 -8.04 -3.11
CA GLY A 19 8.39 -8.66 -1.95
C GLY A 19 7.54 -9.68 -1.20
N GLN A 20 6.33 -10.01 -1.70
CA GLN A 20 5.41 -10.95 -1.05
C GLN A 20 6.04 -12.32 -0.80
N ALA A 21 6.77 -12.87 -1.77
CA ALA A 21 7.46 -14.16 -1.65
C ALA A 21 8.58 -14.16 -0.60
N SER A 22 9.12 -12.98 -0.28
CA SER A 22 10.22 -12.78 0.67
C SER A 22 9.73 -12.22 2.02
N SER A 23 8.42 -12.05 2.18
CA SER A 23 7.78 -11.48 3.37
C SER A 23 7.92 -12.36 4.61
N GLY A 24 8.03 -13.68 4.43
CA GLY A 24 7.99 -14.65 5.52
C GLY A 24 6.61 -14.78 6.18
N LEU A 25 5.57 -14.14 5.63
CA LEU A 25 4.19 -14.25 6.11
C LEU A 25 3.50 -15.47 5.52
N GLU A 26 2.57 -16.03 6.29
CA GLU A 26 1.72 -17.10 5.79
C GLU A 26 0.70 -16.57 4.78
N GLN A 27 0.27 -17.43 3.86
CA GLN A 27 -0.69 -17.06 2.81
C GLN A 27 -1.98 -16.48 3.39
N GLN A 28 -2.46 -17.02 4.51
CA GLN A 28 -3.66 -16.54 5.19
C GLN A 28 -3.50 -15.10 5.68
N GLN A 29 -2.34 -14.75 6.24
CA GLN A 29 -2.05 -13.40 6.70
C GLN A 29 -2.00 -12.43 5.53
N ILE A 30 -1.32 -12.82 4.45
CA ILE A 30 -1.25 -12.02 3.21
C ILE A 30 -2.67 -11.76 2.68
N GLN A 31 -3.51 -12.79 2.63
CA GLN A 31 -4.89 -12.66 2.17
C GLN A 31 -5.68 -11.67 3.04
N SER A 32 -5.65 -11.81 4.36
CA SER A 32 -6.39 -10.91 5.26
C SER A 32 -5.94 -9.45 5.13
N ILE A 33 -4.64 -9.21 4.94
CA ILE A 33 -4.09 -7.86 4.73
C ILE A 33 -4.53 -7.29 3.39
N MET A 34 -4.52 -8.10 2.33
CA MET A 34 -4.99 -7.68 1.00
C MET A 34 -6.48 -7.36 1.02
N GLU A 35 -7.31 -8.22 1.63
CA GLU A 35 -8.76 -8.01 1.79
C GLU A 35 -9.05 -6.70 2.53
N TRP A 36 -8.35 -6.44 3.63
CA TRP A 36 -8.46 -5.19 4.35
C TRP A 36 -8.05 -4.00 3.48
N LEU A 37 -6.93 -4.09 2.75
CA LEU A 37 -6.47 -3.01 1.88
C LEU A 37 -7.47 -2.70 0.77
N PHE A 38 -8.04 -3.72 0.15
CA PHE A 38 -9.10 -3.56 -0.85
C PHE A 38 -10.34 -2.89 -0.24
N ALA A 39 -10.78 -3.32 0.94
CA ALA A 39 -11.90 -2.69 1.63
C ALA A 39 -11.62 -1.21 1.94
N SER A 40 -10.41 -0.88 2.42
CA SER A 40 -10.00 0.50 2.68
C SER A 40 -9.99 1.37 1.41
N LEU A 41 -9.47 0.85 0.29
CA LEU A 41 -9.48 1.56 -0.98
C LEU A 41 -10.90 1.77 -1.52
N LEU A 42 -11.76 0.76 -1.41
CA LEU A 42 -13.17 0.87 -1.80
C LEU A 42 -13.94 1.88 -0.93
N ASN A 43 -13.69 1.89 0.38
CA ASN A 43 -14.30 2.85 1.31
C ASN A 43 -13.83 4.28 1.05
N ALA A 44 -12.60 4.46 0.57
CA ALA A 44 -12.09 5.75 0.11
C ALA A 44 -12.54 6.11 -1.32
N GLU A 45 -13.45 5.32 -1.91
CA GLU A 45 -13.94 5.46 -3.28
C GLU A 45 -12.82 5.50 -4.32
N TYR A 46 -11.66 4.90 -4.00
CA TYR A 46 -10.50 4.89 -4.87
C TYR A 46 -10.68 3.91 -6.02
N SER A 47 -10.54 4.41 -7.25
CA SER A 47 -10.48 3.60 -8.47
C SER A 47 -9.13 3.79 -9.16
N GLY A 48 -8.37 2.72 -9.35
CA GLY A 48 -7.10 2.80 -10.05
C GLY A 48 -6.10 1.73 -9.63
N LYS A 49 -4.82 2.06 -9.82
CA LYS A 49 -3.71 1.18 -9.51
C LYS A 49 -3.11 1.56 -8.17
N SER A 50 -2.97 0.59 -7.27
CA SER A 50 -2.30 0.74 -5.99
C SER A 50 -1.11 -0.21 -5.90
N HIS A 51 -0.23 0.05 -4.94
CA HIS A 51 1.00 -0.70 -4.77
C HIS A 51 1.14 -1.12 -3.30
N ILE A 52 1.45 -2.40 -3.03
CA ILE A 52 1.79 -2.88 -1.69
C ILE A 52 3.20 -3.47 -1.68
N ILE A 53 4.03 -3.00 -0.75
CA ILE A 53 5.41 -3.43 -0.56
C ILE A 53 5.49 -4.22 0.74
N TRP A 54 5.89 -5.49 0.65
CA TRP A 54 6.12 -6.35 1.80
C TRP A 54 7.59 -6.24 2.23
N CYS A 55 7.84 -5.45 3.27
CA CYS A 55 9.20 -5.14 3.70
C CYS A 55 9.63 -6.04 4.87
N ASN A 56 10.64 -6.86 4.63
CA ASN A 56 11.22 -7.79 5.60
C ASN A 56 12.67 -7.44 5.98
N GLY A 57 13.13 -6.22 5.69
CA GLY A 57 14.51 -5.80 5.95
C GLY A 57 14.66 -4.29 6.01
N ASP A 58 15.86 -3.82 6.37
CA ASP A 58 16.11 -2.40 6.65
C ASP A 58 16.32 -1.53 5.40
N ARG A 59 16.25 -2.09 4.17
CA ARG A 59 16.48 -1.35 2.92
C ARG A 59 15.44 -1.69 1.86
N LEU A 60 14.84 -0.66 1.28
CA LEU A 60 14.13 -0.74 0.01
C LEU A 60 15.13 -1.07 -1.10
N ASP A 61 14.83 -2.08 -1.91
CA ASP A 61 15.61 -2.41 -3.10
C ASP A 61 15.53 -1.25 -4.12
N SER A 62 16.60 -1.03 -4.89
CA SER A 62 16.65 0.02 -5.92
C SER A 62 15.50 -0.08 -6.93
N GLY A 63 14.99 -1.30 -7.20
CA GLY A 63 13.80 -1.52 -8.03
C GLY A 63 12.52 -1.01 -7.37
N LEU A 64 12.36 -1.20 -6.06
CA LEU A 64 11.23 -0.69 -5.29
C LEU A 64 11.23 0.84 -5.23
N GLU A 65 12.40 1.46 -5.08
CA GLU A 65 12.52 2.92 -5.12
C GLU A 65 12.04 3.49 -6.47
N GLN A 66 12.33 2.82 -7.59
CA GLN A 66 11.82 3.23 -8.90
C GLN A 66 10.30 3.06 -9.02
N VAL A 67 9.76 1.97 -8.48
CA VAL A 67 8.30 1.75 -8.42
C VAL A 67 7.64 2.86 -7.63
N ILE A 68 8.15 3.18 -6.43
CA ILE A 68 7.65 4.26 -5.58
C ILE A 68 7.67 5.59 -6.35
N LYS A 69 8.81 5.96 -6.95
CA LYS A 69 8.93 7.20 -7.73
C LYS A 69 7.93 7.25 -8.90
N LYS A 70 7.69 6.12 -9.56
CA LYS A 70 6.74 6.04 -10.68
C LYS A 70 5.30 6.18 -10.21
N ALA A 71 4.93 5.49 -9.14
CA ALA A 71 3.60 5.55 -8.54
C ALA A 71 3.30 6.98 -8.05
N MET A 72 4.26 7.60 -7.37
CA MET A 72 4.16 9.00 -6.94
C MET A 72 3.91 9.98 -8.09
N ARG A 73 4.64 9.84 -9.21
CA ARG A 73 4.42 10.67 -10.41
C ARG A 73 3.03 10.50 -11.02
N ARG A 74 2.37 9.38 -10.74
CA ARG A 74 1.05 9.03 -11.26
C ARG A 74 -0.08 9.30 -10.25
N GLY A 75 0.25 9.71 -9.02
CA GLY A 75 -0.72 9.79 -7.94
C GLY A 75 -1.30 8.44 -7.53
N GLU A 76 -0.58 7.35 -7.79
CA GLU A 76 -0.98 5.99 -7.41
C GLU A 76 -0.61 5.76 -5.93
N PRO A 77 -1.56 5.32 -5.07
CA PRO A 77 -1.29 5.13 -3.66
C PRO A 77 -0.34 3.94 -3.44
N VAL A 78 0.64 4.16 -2.56
CA VAL A 78 1.65 3.16 -2.20
C VAL A 78 1.53 2.83 -0.73
N PHE A 79 1.46 1.54 -0.44
CA PHE A 79 1.37 0.96 0.89
C PHE A 79 2.59 0.11 1.19
N LEU A 80 2.95 0.05 2.46
CA LEU A 80 4.06 -0.73 2.99
C LEU A 80 3.54 -1.58 4.14
N TYR A 81 3.69 -2.90 4.02
CA TYR A 81 3.50 -3.82 5.13
C TYR A 81 4.86 -4.19 5.74
N ARG A 82 5.04 -3.86 7.01
CA ARG A 82 6.24 -4.21 7.78
C ARG A 82 6.15 -5.67 8.27
N CYS A 83 6.88 -6.56 7.62
CA CYS A 83 7.01 -7.97 8.03
C CYS A 83 8.01 -8.14 9.18
N GLY A 84 9.05 -7.30 9.22
CA GLY A 84 10.11 -7.26 10.22
C GLY A 84 11.07 -6.08 10.00
N GLY A 85 12.10 -5.91 10.84
CA GLY A 85 13.13 -4.86 10.67
C GLY A 85 12.66 -3.43 10.96
N ARG A 86 13.50 -2.41 10.78
CA ARG A 86 13.11 -0.99 10.80
C ARG A 86 12.72 -0.57 9.40
N VAL A 87 11.70 0.28 9.27
CA VAL A 87 11.37 0.89 7.98
C VAL A 87 12.49 1.86 7.61
N SER A 88 13.07 1.71 6.42
CA SER A 88 14.09 2.62 5.92
C SER A 88 13.55 4.05 5.84
N PRO A 89 14.38 5.06 6.15
CA PRO A 89 14.02 6.45 5.86
C PRO A 89 13.80 6.62 4.35
N LEU A 90 12.70 7.27 3.99
CA LEU A 90 12.40 7.67 2.62
C LEU A 90 13.27 8.87 2.20
N PRO A 91 13.38 9.13 0.89
CA PRO A 91 13.94 10.38 0.39
C PRO A 91 13.24 11.61 1.01
N GLU A 92 13.97 12.73 1.07
CA GLU A 92 13.50 13.99 1.63
C GLU A 92 12.16 14.44 0.99
N GLY A 93 11.18 14.80 1.83
CA GLY A 93 9.82 15.18 1.39
C GLY A 93 8.80 14.04 1.32
N LEU A 94 9.19 12.80 1.62
CA LEU A 94 8.26 11.66 1.72
C LEU A 94 8.31 11.03 3.12
N TYR A 95 7.17 10.55 3.61
CA TYR A 95 7.12 9.83 4.86
C TYR A 95 6.09 8.69 4.82
N TRP A 96 6.33 7.70 5.69
CA TRP A 96 5.40 6.61 5.91
C TRP A 96 4.44 7.01 7.03
N ARG A 97 3.18 7.29 6.68
CA ARG A 97 2.11 7.45 7.66
C ARG A 97 1.59 6.07 8.05
N MET A 98 1.55 5.77 9.34
CA MET A 98 0.93 4.54 9.81
C MET A 98 -0.59 4.60 9.60
N MET A 99 -1.17 3.52 9.08
CA MET A 99 -2.62 3.33 9.03
C MET A 99 -3.05 2.68 10.35
N ASP A 100 -3.49 3.51 11.30
CA ASP A 100 -3.91 3.10 12.64
C ASP A 100 -5.22 2.28 12.63
N GLU A 101 -5.94 2.29 11.52
CA GLU A 101 -7.16 1.52 11.32
C GLU A 101 -6.89 0.01 11.13
N HIS A 102 -5.65 -0.39 10.81
CA HIS A 102 -5.30 -1.81 10.74
C HIS A 102 -4.80 -2.34 12.09
N PRO A 103 -5.38 -3.42 12.63
CA PRO A 103 -5.08 -3.92 13.98
C PRO A 103 -3.62 -4.36 14.18
N SER A 104 -2.86 -4.63 13.10
CA SER A 104 -1.45 -5.00 13.23
C SER A 104 -0.52 -3.81 13.45
N MET A 105 -0.96 -2.56 13.22
CA MET A 105 -0.14 -1.34 13.25
C MET A 105 1.16 -1.46 12.40
N ARG A 106 1.14 -2.31 11.37
CA ARG A 106 2.27 -2.59 10.48
C ARG A 106 2.03 -2.15 9.04
N ILE A 107 0.88 -1.55 8.77
CA ILE A 107 0.55 -0.98 7.47
C ILE A 107 0.86 0.51 7.51
N TYR A 108 1.60 0.95 6.51
CA TYR A 108 1.91 2.36 6.31
C TYR A 108 1.49 2.76 4.91
N GLN A 109 0.99 3.98 4.77
CA GLN A 109 0.72 4.63 3.50
C GLN A 109 1.82 5.66 3.23
N LEU A 110 2.26 5.73 1.98
CA LEU A 110 3.20 6.74 1.54
C LEU A 110 2.48 8.07 1.40
N GLU A 111 2.98 9.09 2.09
CA GLU A 111 2.49 10.46 1.98
C GLU A 111 3.62 11.42 1.65
N ILE A 112 3.27 12.52 0.98
CA ILE A 112 4.17 13.63 0.73
C ILE A 112 4.13 14.49 1.99
N LYS A 113 5.31 14.79 2.54
CA LYS A 113 5.43 15.79 3.58
C LYS A 113 5.23 17.14 2.90
N ASP A 114 4.09 17.79 3.14
CA ASP A 114 3.91 19.19 2.75
C ASP A 114 5.06 20.01 3.35
N SER A 115 5.88 20.57 2.47
CA SER A 115 6.84 21.59 2.85
C SER A 115 6.07 22.90 2.82
N ASP A 116 5.62 23.35 4.00
CA ASP A 116 5.13 24.71 4.24
C ASP A 116 6.17 25.76 3.80
#